data_AF-H2L0E4-F1
#
_entry.id   AF-H2L0E4-F1
#
_cell.length_a   1.000
_cell.length_b   1.000
_cell.length_c   1.000
_cell.angle_alpha   90.00
_cell.angle_beta   90.00
_cell.angle_gamma   90.00
#
_symmetry.space_group_name_H-M   'P 1'
#
loop_
_entity.id
_entity.type
_entity.pdbx_description
1 polymer ?
#
loop_
_entity_poly.entity_id
_entity_poly.type
_entity_poly.pdbx_seq_one_letter_code
_entity_poly.pdbx_strand_id
1 'polypeptide(L)'
;MTTERVLQYPNLLKIVPYLSYSKRMELSKVSPEFRSIHSRLDYSLKTMSFSQDYGAISEEGPIEVGSGILKVESIEYIFEYDENMDQVKIKCLLAPELVRFSNDKSIIRRYFHYYLAASQRIVQHVKLRESDSPFRNLQSLKIPSISWTLNGAREYPQFINFQNHVFEKLELINYESIVLTETQVKSCKHLVLKKETIYQEYTVGNENSAIRNFYCILSNMKLELVLGLNYVESFILLCNRLLLDTLHIGSSVTAIFIKEPLLNVWRTLLERYEDSRGTFMGSGHRKCAILSTDNNIKVAVFENYFGKDSNGKESFTAIKMNNNVEFDA
;
A
#
# COMPACT_ATOMS: atom_id res chain seq x y z
N MET A 1 40.74 -3.02 -30.83
CA MET A 1 40.11 -4.31 -30.52
C MET A 1 40.30 -4.56 -29.04
N THR A 2 39.28 -4.35 -28.21
CA THR A 2 39.33 -4.89 -26.84
C THR A 2 39.26 -6.40 -26.98
N THR A 3 40.38 -7.08 -26.73
CA THR A 3 40.39 -8.53 -26.52
C THR A 3 39.51 -8.81 -25.30
N GLU A 4 38.23 -9.08 -25.52
CA GLU A 4 37.36 -9.63 -24.50
C GLU A 4 37.97 -10.97 -24.09
N ARG A 5 38.68 -10.97 -22.96
CA ARG A 5 39.17 -12.21 -22.37
C ARG A 5 37.94 -13.03 -21.99
N VAL A 6 37.73 -14.14 -22.69
CA VAL A 6 36.72 -15.14 -22.32
C VAL A 6 36.95 -15.51 -20.85
N LEU A 7 35.96 -15.22 -20.00
CA LEU A 7 35.99 -15.57 -18.59
C LEU A 7 36.03 -17.10 -18.48
N GLN A 8 37.18 -17.66 -18.11
CA GLN A 8 37.33 -19.10 -17.89
C GLN A 8 36.39 -19.57 -16.77
N TYR A 9 35.88 -20.80 -16.90
CA TYR A 9 34.88 -21.40 -15.99
C TYR A 9 35.19 -21.23 -14.49
N PRO A 10 36.44 -21.40 -13.99
CA PRO A 10 36.74 -21.16 -12.56
C PRO A 10 36.55 -19.71 -12.13
N ASN A 11 36.86 -18.74 -12.99
CA ASN A 11 36.67 -17.32 -12.70
C ASN A 11 35.20 -16.94 -12.79
N LEU A 12 34.47 -17.55 -13.72
CA LEU A 12 33.03 -17.40 -13.83
C LEU A 12 32.34 -17.90 -12.54
N LEU A 13 32.69 -19.11 -12.06
CA LEU A 13 32.22 -19.63 -10.77
C LEU A 13 32.55 -18.74 -9.57
N LYS A 14 33.65 -17.99 -9.60
CA LYS A 14 33.97 -17.01 -8.56
C LYS A 14 33.05 -15.79 -8.59
N ILE A 15 32.60 -15.34 -9.77
CA ILE A 15 31.85 -14.09 -9.91
C ILE A 15 30.34 -14.33 -9.82
N VAL A 16 29.83 -15.42 -10.42
CA VAL A 16 28.39 -15.67 -10.55
C VAL A 16 27.63 -15.61 -9.22
N PRO A 17 28.13 -16.17 -8.09
CA PRO A 17 27.44 -16.11 -6.81
C PRO A 17 27.22 -14.68 -6.26
N TYR A 18 28.06 -13.71 -6.67
CA TYR A 18 27.95 -12.32 -6.25
C TYR A 18 26.99 -11.50 -7.12
N LEU A 19 26.49 -12.06 -8.23
CA LEU A 19 25.50 -11.41 -9.08
C LEU A 19 24.09 -11.59 -8.52
N SER A 20 23.29 -10.52 -8.59
CA SER A 20 21.86 -10.60 -8.23
C SER A 20 21.14 -11.63 -9.09
N TYR A 21 20.04 -12.18 -8.58
CA TYR A 21 19.24 -13.19 -9.29
C TYR A 21 18.85 -12.72 -10.71
N SER A 22 18.38 -11.48 -10.84
CA SER A 22 18.08 -10.86 -12.14
C SER A 22 19.25 -10.86 -13.12
N LYS A 23 20.43 -10.40 -12.67
CA LYS A 23 21.62 -10.33 -13.52
C LYS A 23 22.05 -11.73 -13.96
N ARG A 24 21.95 -12.74 -13.08
CA ARG A 24 22.21 -14.14 -13.45
C ARG A 24 21.21 -14.65 -14.49
N MET A 25 19.94 -14.28 -14.37
CA MET A 25 18.89 -14.64 -15.33
C MET A 25 19.03 -13.95 -16.69
N GLU A 26 19.57 -12.73 -16.73
CA GLU A 26 19.90 -12.05 -17.99
C GLU A 26 21.07 -12.77 -18.70
N LEU A 27 22.13 -13.09 -17.96
CA LEU A 27 23.32 -13.77 -18.50
C LEU A 27 23.02 -15.21 -18.96
N SER A 28 22.11 -15.91 -18.29
CA SER A 28 21.73 -17.30 -18.65
C SER A 28 21.02 -17.42 -20.00
N LYS A 29 20.50 -16.31 -20.56
CA LYS A 29 19.94 -16.31 -21.92
C LYS A 29 21.02 -16.35 -22.98
N VAL A 30 22.05 -15.51 -22.80
CA VAL A 30 23.12 -15.32 -23.79
C VAL A 30 24.23 -16.36 -23.68
N SER A 31 24.36 -17.04 -22.54
CA SER A 31 25.37 -18.09 -22.34
C SER A 31 24.77 -19.39 -21.78
N PRO A 32 24.85 -20.51 -22.52
CA PRO A 32 24.50 -21.85 -22.02
C PRO A 32 25.29 -22.25 -20.77
N GLU A 33 26.56 -21.85 -20.68
CA GLU A 33 27.44 -22.13 -19.53
C GLU A 33 26.93 -21.41 -18.28
N PHE A 34 26.59 -20.11 -18.39
CA PHE A 34 25.93 -19.38 -17.32
C PHE A 34 24.58 -20.01 -16.94
N ARG A 35 23.82 -20.53 -17.89
CA ARG A 35 22.54 -21.21 -17.62
C ARG A 35 22.74 -22.46 -16.77
N SER A 36 23.71 -23.31 -17.12
CA SER A 36 24.00 -24.52 -16.34
C SER A 36 24.52 -24.21 -14.93
N ILE A 37 25.26 -23.11 -14.76
CA ILE A 37 25.74 -22.69 -13.44
C ILE A 37 24.60 -22.09 -12.64
N HIS A 38 23.83 -21.19 -13.26
CA HIS A 38 22.67 -20.55 -12.64
C HIS A 38 21.67 -21.58 -12.10
N SER A 39 21.34 -22.62 -12.88
CA SER A 39 20.40 -23.66 -12.46
C SER A 39 20.87 -24.49 -11.26
N ARG A 40 22.17 -24.45 -10.93
CA ARG A 40 22.77 -25.17 -9.79
C ARG A 40 23.07 -24.25 -8.60
N LEU A 41 23.02 -22.93 -8.82
CA LEU A 41 23.33 -21.97 -7.77
C LEU A 41 22.06 -21.52 -7.10
N ASP A 42 22.05 -21.70 -5.79
CA ASP A 42 21.03 -21.12 -4.95
C ASP A 42 20.96 -19.59 -5.07
N TYR A 43 19.85 -19.02 -4.63
CA TYR A 43 19.63 -17.58 -4.67
C TYR A 43 18.92 -17.09 -3.42
N SER A 44 19.12 -15.81 -3.12
CA SER A 44 18.38 -15.07 -2.10
C SER A 44 17.69 -13.91 -2.78
N LEU A 45 16.37 -13.81 -2.62
CA LEU A 45 15.58 -12.69 -3.11
C LEU A 45 15.47 -11.63 -2.02
N LYS A 46 15.62 -10.37 -2.41
CA LYS A 46 15.35 -9.21 -1.55
C LYS A 46 13.90 -8.77 -1.69
N THR A 47 13.41 -8.68 -2.93
CA THR A 47 12.10 -8.09 -3.22
C THR A 47 11.24 -8.98 -4.12
N MET A 48 9.96 -9.03 -3.81
CA MET A 48 8.93 -9.64 -4.67
C MET A 48 7.68 -8.78 -4.67
N SER A 49 6.98 -8.75 -5.81
CA SER A 49 5.67 -8.09 -5.95
C SER A 49 4.69 -9.05 -6.59
N PHE A 50 3.49 -9.15 -6.03
CA PHE A 50 2.42 -9.99 -6.55
C PHE A 50 1.16 -9.14 -6.70
N SER A 51 0.55 -9.21 -7.88
CA SER A 51 -0.74 -8.61 -8.18
C SER A 51 -1.59 -9.66 -8.89
N GLN A 52 -2.84 -9.77 -8.50
CA GLN A 52 -3.81 -10.61 -9.19
C GLN A 52 -5.04 -9.76 -9.50
N ASP A 53 -5.65 -9.97 -10.66
CA ASP A 53 -6.92 -9.31 -10.97
C ASP A 53 -8.05 -9.87 -10.09
N TYR A 54 -9.23 -9.27 -10.19
CA TYR A 54 -10.39 -9.62 -9.38
C TYR A 54 -11.31 -10.64 -10.06
N GLY A 55 -11.66 -11.68 -9.31
CA GLY A 55 -12.72 -12.62 -9.66
C GLY A 55 -14.00 -12.33 -8.87
N ALA A 56 -15.11 -12.94 -9.25
CA ALA A 56 -16.32 -12.92 -8.42
C ALA A 56 -16.07 -13.58 -7.06
N ILE A 57 -16.82 -13.19 -6.03
CA ILE A 57 -16.82 -13.84 -4.71
C ILE A 57 -17.90 -14.91 -4.74
N SER A 58 -17.54 -16.17 -4.50
CA SER A 58 -18.47 -17.27 -4.29
C SER A 58 -18.68 -17.51 -2.79
N GLU A 59 -19.56 -18.45 -2.42
CA GLU A 59 -19.75 -18.90 -1.03
C GLU A 59 -18.45 -19.44 -0.40
N GLU A 60 -17.50 -19.90 -1.20
CA GLU A 60 -16.18 -20.41 -0.77
C GLU A 60 -15.11 -19.31 -0.68
N GLY A 61 -15.43 -18.07 -1.08
CA GLY A 61 -14.53 -16.94 -1.14
C GLY A 61 -14.21 -16.49 -2.57
N PRO A 62 -13.14 -15.69 -2.77
CA PRO A 62 -12.82 -15.11 -4.08
C PRO A 62 -12.36 -16.17 -5.09
N ILE A 63 -12.97 -16.15 -6.27
CA ILE A 63 -12.66 -17.05 -7.38
C ILE A 63 -11.29 -16.71 -7.98
N GLU A 64 -10.52 -17.74 -8.33
CA GLU A 64 -9.22 -17.61 -8.99
C GLU A 64 -9.38 -17.13 -10.44
N VAL A 65 -8.78 -15.98 -10.78
CA VAL A 65 -9.00 -15.29 -12.06
C VAL A 65 -7.96 -15.61 -13.13
N GLY A 66 -6.86 -16.28 -12.76
CA GLY A 66 -5.77 -16.63 -13.68
C GLY A 66 -4.90 -15.47 -14.16
N SER A 67 -5.43 -14.24 -14.22
CA SER A 67 -4.72 -13.03 -14.67
C SER A 67 -4.01 -12.29 -13.54
N GLY A 68 -2.84 -11.72 -13.83
CA GLY A 68 -2.07 -10.93 -12.87
C GLY A 68 -0.60 -10.75 -13.26
N ILE A 69 0.17 -10.19 -12.32
CA ILE A 69 1.59 -9.88 -12.51
C ILE A 69 2.39 -10.34 -11.29
N LEU A 70 3.48 -11.07 -11.55
CA LEU A 70 4.48 -11.42 -10.54
C LEU A 70 5.82 -10.78 -10.91
N LYS A 71 6.37 -9.96 -10.01
CA LYS A 71 7.73 -9.43 -10.12
C LYS A 71 8.64 -10.09 -9.10
N VAL A 72 9.76 -10.62 -9.56
CA VAL A 72 10.83 -11.21 -8.74
C VAL A 72 12.08 -10.38 -8.97
N GLU A 73 12.43 -9.54 -8.00
CA GLU A 73 13.45 -8.50 -8.17
C GLU A 73 13.14 -7.59 -9.38
N SER A 74 13.93 -7.69 -10.47
CA SER A 74 13.68 -6.94 -11.71
C SER A 74 13.06 -7.79 -12.83
N ILE A 75 12.73 -9.06 -12.55
CA ILE A 75 12.10 -9.96 -13.51
C ILE A 75 10.59 -9.82 -13.36
N GLU A 76 9.90 -9.61 -14.47
CA GLU A 76 8.44 -9.49 -14.50
C GLU A 76 7.82 -10.62 -15.31
N TYR A 77 6.85 -11.30 -14.70
CA TYR A 77 6.00 -12.32 -15.29
C TYR A 77 4.58 -11.80 -15.38
N ILE A 78 3.99 -11.92 -16.57
CA ILE A 78 2.62 -11.52 -16.87
C ILE A 78 1.81 -12.79 -17.10
N PHE A 79 0.69 -12.90 -16.39
CA PHE A 79 -0.27 -13.98 -16.49
C PHE A 79 -1.55 -13.40 -17.08
N GLU A 80 -1.98 -13.93 -18.21
CA GLU A 80 -3.20 -13.52 -18.92
C GLU A 80 -4.09 -14.76 -19.07
N TYR A 81 -5.24 -14.77 -18.41
CA TYR A 81 -6.23 -15.82 -18.58
C TYR A 81 -7.04 -15.59 -19.86
N ASP A 82 -7.10 -16.61 -20.71
CA ASP A 82 -7.90 -16.64 -21.94
C ASP A 82 -9.15 -17.50 -21.70
N GLU A 83 -10.31 -16.85 -21.68
CA GLU A 83 -11.61 -17.51 -21.49
C GLU A 83 -11.97 -18.48 -22.62
N ASN A 84 -11.53 -18.23 -23.86
CA ASN A 84 -11.87 -19.07 -25.01
C ASN A 84 -11.08 -20.38 -24.99
N MET A 85 -9.84 -20.34 -24.49
CA MET A 85 -8.98 -21.51 -24.38
C MET A 85 -9.03 -22.19 -23.00
N ASP A 86 -9.67 -21.57 -22.01
CA ASP A 86 -9.62 -21.94 -20.58
C ASP A 86 -8.17 -22.16 -20.09
N GLN A 87 -7.28 -21.25 -20.49
CA GLN A 87 -5.84 -21.36 -20.24
C GLN A 87 -5.25 -20.03 -19.78
N VAL A 88 -4.25 -20.11 -18.92
CA VAL A 88 -3.41 -18.98 -18.53
C VAL A 88 -2.17 -18.94 -19.41
N LYS A 89 -2.03 -17.86 -20.17
CA LYS A 89 -0.82 -17.51 -20.91
C LYS A 89 0.18 -16.84 -19.97
N ILE A 90 1.40 -17.36 -19.93
CA ILE A 90 2.48 -16.90 -19.06
C ILE A 90 3.59 -16.32 -19.94
N LYS A 91 3.87 -15.03 -19.77
CA LYS A 91 4.96 -14.32 -20.46
C LYS A 91 5.98 -13.87 -19.43
N CYS A 92 7.26 -14.09 -19.72
CA CYS A 92 8.35 -13.49 -18.97
C CYS A 92 8.91 -12.32 -19.78
N LEU A 93 8.92 -11.10 -19.24
CA LEU A 93 9.43 -9.93 -19.97
C LEU A 93 10.92 -10.05 -20.32
N LEU A 94 11.65 -10.89 -19.61
CA LEU A 94 13.02 -11.22 -19.95
C LEU A 94 13.10 -12.11 -21.21
N ALA A 95 12.14 -13.00 -21.47
CA ALA A 95 12.13 -13.87 -22.65
C ALA A 95 10.74 -13.83 -23.30
N PRO A 96 10.36 -12.71 -23.93
CA PRO A 96 9.00 -12.49 -24.43
C PRO A 96 8.59 -13.48 -25.53
N GLU A 97 9.56 -14.05 -26.24
CA GLU A 97 9.37 -15.11 -27.24
C GLU A 97 8.98 -16.46 -26.63
N LEU A 98 9.33 -16.70 -25.36
CA LEU A 98 9.02 -17.94 -24.64
C LEU A 98 7.70 -17.78 -23.88
N VAL A 99 6.61 -18.02 -24.59
CA VAL A 99 5.26 -18.07 -24.00
C VAL A 99 4.97 -19.48 -23.50
N ARG A 100 4.46 -19.59 -22.28
CA ARG A 100 3.94 -20.86 -21.71
C ARG A 100 2.43 -20.79 -21.52
N PHE A 101 1.79 -21.95 -21.52
CA PHE A 101 0.37 -22.10 -21.27
C PHE A 101 0.14 -23.05 -20.10
N SER A 102 -0.92 -22.81 -19.33
CA SER A 102 -1.31 -23.62 -18.17
C SER A 102 -2.84 -23.71 -18.11
N ASN A 103 -3.38 -24.91 -17.91
CA ASN A 103 -4.82 -25.09 -17.65
C ASN A 103 -5.19 -24.75 -16.18
N ASP A 104 -4.20 -24.48 -15.33
CA ASP A 104 -4.40 -24.13 -13.92
C ASP A 104 -4.48 -22.60 -13.74
N LYS A 105 -5.66 -22.09 -13.35
CA LYS A 105 -5.88 -20.66 -13.04
C LYS A 105 -5.08 -20.19 -11.83
N SER A 106 -4.66 -21.08 -10.93
CA SER A 106 -3.87 -20.74 -9.75
C SER A 106 -2.36 -20.64 -10.00
N ILE A 107 -1.92 -20.81 -11.25
CA ILE A 107 -0.50 -20.93 -11.60
C ILE A 107 0.34 -19.72 -11.14
N ILE A 108 -0.22 -18.51 -11.15
CA ILE A 108 0.48 -17.31 -10.67
C ILE A 108 0.84 -17.41 -9.19
N ARG A 109 -0.06 -17.92 -8.34
CA ARG A 109 0.18 -18.14 -6.91
C ARG A 109 1.23 -19.22 -6.69
N ARG A 110 1.23 -20.28 -7.51
CA ARG A 110 2.27 -21.32 -7.46
C ARG A 110 3.65 -20.76 -7.78
N TYR A 111 3.77 -19.90 -8.81
CA TYR A 111 5.02 -19.22 -9.11
C TYR A 111 5.46 -18.36 -7.92
N PHE A 112 4.54 -17.57 -7.35
CA PHE A 112 4.82 -16.75 -6.18
C PHE A 112 5.32 -17.58 -4.98
N HIS A 113 4.63 -18.67 -4.63
CA HIS A 113 5.03 -19.57 -3.54
C HIS A 113 6.35 -20.28 -3.82
N TYR A 114 6.58 -20.71 -5.06
CA TYR A 114 7.83 -21.32 -5.47
C TYR A 114 9.01 -20.38 -5.22
N TYR A 115 8.92 -19.11 -5.66
CA TYR A 115 9.99 -18.15 -5.46
C TYR A 115 10.23 -17.79 -3.99
N LEU A 116 9.15 -17.68 -3.19
CA LEU A 116 9.26 -17.48 -1.75
C LEU A 116 9.97 -18.65 -1.05
N ALA A 117 9.61 -19.89 -1.39
CA ALA A 117 10.15 -21.10 -0.76
C ALA A 117 11.57 -21.45 -1.23
N ALA A 118 11.91 -21.17 -2.48
CA ALA A 118 13.21 -21.49 -3.07
C ALA A 118 14.32 -20.48 -2.70
N SER A 119 13.97 -19.33 -2.12
CA SER A 119 14.96 -18.35 -1.65
C SER A 119 15.66 -18.86 -0.39
N GLN A 120 17.00 -18.92 -0.38
CA GLN A 120 17.79 -19.37 0.78
C GLN A 120 17.58 -18.49 2.02
N ARG A 121 17.42 -17.19 1.80
CA ARG A 121 17.09 -16.24 2.85
C ARG A 121 15.63 -15.85 2.73
N ILE A 122 15.05 -15.51 3.87
CA ILE A 122 13.75 -14.87 3.94
C ILE A 122 13.72 -13.66 3.00
N VAL A 123 12.70 -13.60 2.14
CA VAL A 123 12.48 -12.47 1.25
C VAL A 123 12.16 -11.23 2.08
N GLN A 124 12.95 -10.19 1.94
CA GLN A 124 12.92 -9.04 2.85
C GLN A 124 11.67 -8.19 2.65
N HIS A 125 11.28 -7.91 1.41
CA HIS A 125 10.14 -7.05 1.10
C HIS A 125 9.19 -7.75 0.12
N VAL A 126 7.94 -7.92 0.55
CA VAL A 126 6.89 -8.47 -0.30
C VAL A 126 5.79 -7.44 -0.48
N LYS A 127 5.52 -7.09 -1.74
CA LYS A 127 4.43 -6.19 -2.13
C LYS A 127 3.27 -7.00 -2.68
N LEU A 128 2.09 -6.80 -2.14
CA LEU A 128 0.85 -7.49 -2.52
C LEU A 128 -0.14 -6.44 -2.97
N ARG A 129 -0.81 -6.67 -4.09
CA ARG A 129 -1.85 -5.78 -4.60
C ARG A 129 -3.05 -6.57 -5.07
N GLU A 130 -4.24 -6.12 -4.67
CA GLU A 130 -5.54 -6.68 -5.05
C GLU A 130 -5.71 -8.19 -4.78
N SER A 131 -4.80 -8.80 -4.01
CA SER A 131 -4.81 -10.25 -3.76
C SER A 131 -5.47 -10.57 -2.44
N ASP A 132 -6.60 -11.28 -2.49
CA ASP A 132 -7.37 -11.63 -1.30
C ASP A 132 -6.75 -12.74 -0.43
N SER A 133 -6.14 -13.75 -1.04
CA SER A 133 -5.46 -14.83 -0.34
C SER A 133 -4.17 -15.22 -1.07
N PRO A 134 -3.13 -14.37 -1.01
CA PRO A 134 -1.89 -14.62 -1.74
C PRO A 134 -1.19 -15.90 -1.28
N PHE A 135 -1.54 -16.41 -0.09
CA PHE A 135 -0.72 -17.37 0.64
C PHE A 135 -1.42 -18.67 1.02
N ARG A 136 -2.77 -18.76 0.98
CA ARG A 136 -3.62 -19.85 1.51
C ARG A 136 -3.36 -20.23 2.99
N ASN A 137 -2.12 -20.52 3.38
CA ASN A 137 -1.64 -20.65 4.76
C ASN A 137 -0.34 -19.83 4.92
N LEU A 138 -0.42 -18.76 5.71
CA LEU A 138 0.69 -17.84 5.96
C LEU A 138 1.64 -18.24 7.09
N GLN A 139 1.24 -19.19 7.94
CA GLN A 139 1.90 -19.40 9.23
C GLN A 139 3.37 -19.83 9.08
N SER A 140 3.74 -20.45 7.95
CA SER A 140 5.11 -20.88 7.64
C SER A 140 5.95 -19.81 6.94
N LEU A 141 5.32 -18.78 6.35
CA LEU A 141 6.01 -17.76 5.59
C LEU A 141 6.47 -16.65 6.52
N LYS A 142 7.69 -16.78 7.05
CA LYS A 142 8.38 -15.68 7.74
C LYS A 142 8.72 -14.63 6.69
N ILE A 143 7.91 -13.58 6.54
CA ILE A 143 8.21 -12.40 5.73
C ILE A 143 8.29 -11.21 6.69
N PRO A 144 9.46 -10.54 6.85
CA PRO A 144 9.66 -9.50 7.84
C PRO A 144 8.95 -8.20 7.46
N SER A 145 8.69 -7.99 6.17
CA SER A 145 7.99 -6.82 5.65
C SER A 145 6.98 -7.21 4.57
N ILE A 146 5.72 -6.87 4.85
CA ILE A 146 4.64 -6.95 3.88
C ILE A 146 4.10 -5.54 3.65
N SER A 147 4.02 -5.14 2.38
CA SER A 147 3.19 -4.03 1.92
C SER A 147 1.98 -4.61 1.18
N TRP A 148 0.76 -4.32 1.61
CA TRP A 148 -0.44 -4.88 1.01
C TRP A 148 -1.45 -3.79 0.67
N THR A 149 -1.91 -3.75 -0.57
CA THR A 149 -2.99 -2.88 -1.04
C THR A 149 -4.21 -3.72 -1.44
N LEU A 150 -5.38 -3.38 -0.92
CA LEU A 150 -6.68 -3.97 -1.24
C LEU A 150 -7.68 -2.88 -1.59
N ASN A 151 -8.43 -3.08 -2.68
CA ASN A 151 -9.51 -2.19 -3.09
C ASN A 151 -10.87 -2.90 -3.11
N GLY A 152 -11.89 -2.29 -2.51
CA GLY A 152 -13.27 -2.76 -2.45
C GLY A 152 -13.65 -3.39 -1.11
N ALA A 153 -14.95 -3.66 -0.96
CA ALA A 153 -15.50 -4.41 0.15
C ALA A 153 -14.83 -5.78 0.29
N ARG A 154 -14.53 -6.18 1.52
CA ARG A 154 -14.07 -7.54 1.84
C ARG A 154 -14.91 -8.08 2.97
N GLU A 155 -15.71 -9.09 2.68
CA GLU A 155 -16.33 -9.88 3.72
C GLU A 155 -15.26 -10.80 4.35
N TYR A 156 -15.35 -10.96 5.67
CA TYR A 156 -14.46 -11.65 6.64
C TYR A 156 -13.68 -12.91 6.16
N PRO A 157 -12.57 -13.33 6.80
CA PRO A 157 -11.59 -12.62 7.62
C PRO A 157 -10.18 -12.73 6.98
N GLN A 158 -9.92 -11.97 5.92
CA GLN A 158 -8.63 -12.03 5.21
C GLN A 158 -7.41 -11.84 6.13
N PHE A 159 -7.59 -11.18 7.27
CA PHE A 159 -6.53 -10.88 8.22
C PHE A 159 -6.27 -11.96 9.29
N ILE A 160 -7.10 -13.00 9.44
CA ILE A 160 -6.89 -14.04 10.48
C ILE A 160 -5.51 -14.69 10.36
N ASN A 161 -5.05 -14.89 9.12
CA ASN A 161 -3.79 -15.56 8.86
C ASN A 161 -2.53 -14.68 9.08
N PHE A 162 -2.70 -13.39 9.42
CA PHE A 162 -1.61 -12.41 9.56
C PHE A 162 -1.25 -12.07 11.01
N GLN A 163 -1.74 -12.83 12.01
CA GLN A 163 -1.50 -12.52 13.43
C GLN A 163 -0.02 -12.42 13.81
N ASN A 164 0.87 -13.13 13.10
CA ASN A 164 2.31 -13.15 13.35
C ASN A 164 3.11 -12.25 12.40
N HIS A 165 2.44 -11.50 11.51
CA HIS A 165 3.10 -10.69 10.49
C HIS A 165 3.12 -9.22 10.89
N VAL A 166 4.23 -8.56 10.55
CA VAL A 166 4.37 -7.11 10.64
C VAL A 166 4.10 -6.52 9.26
N PHE A 167 3.07 -5.69 9.16
CA PHE A 167 2.85 -4.91 7.94
C PHE A 167 3.76 -3.68 7.96
N GLU A 168 4.63 -3.55 6.97
CA GLU A 168 5.29 -2.27 6.73
C GLU A 168 4.30 -1.24 6.22
N LYS A 169 3.36 -1.67 5.38
CA LYS A 169 2.25 -0.85 4.90
C LYS A 169 1.01 -1.69 4.66
N LEU A 170 -0.13 -1.29 5.19
CA LEU A 170 -1.44 -1.83 4.83
C LEU A 170 -2.28 -0.71 4.24
N GLU A 171 -2.75 -0.87 3.01
CA GLU A 171 -3.57 0.10 2.29
C GLU A 171 -4.92 -0.51 1.94
N LEU A 172 -5.98 0.01 2.54
CA LEU A 172 -7.36 -0.41 2.29
C LEU A 172 -8.10 0.72 1.58
N ILE A 173 -8.62 0.43 0.40
CA ILE A 173 -9.32 1.38 -0.47
C ILE A 173 -10.77 0.90 -0.64
N ASN A 174 -11.75 1.79 -0.58
CA ASN A 174 -13.18 1.50 -0.74
C ASN A 174 -13.68 0.30 0.07
N TYR A 175 -13.17 0.13 1.29
CA TYR A 175 -13.61 -0.91 2.21
C TYR A 175 -15.02 -0.62 2.73
N GLU A 176 -15.78 -1.67 3.07
CA GLU A 176 -17.10 -1.53 3.69
C GLU A 176 -16.99 -1.30 5.20
N SER A 177 -16.80 -2.39 5.94
CA SER A 177 -16.49 -2.40 7.36
C SER A 177 -15.05 -2.89 7.56
N ILE A 178 -14.33 -2.27 8.49
CA ILE A 178 -13.00 -2.73 8.86
C ILE A 178 -13.10 -3.39 10.23
N VAL A 179 -12.82 -4.69 10.28
CA VAL A 179 -12.55 -5.39 11.54
C VAL A 179 -11.09 -5.78 11.58
N LEU A 180 -10.25 -4.80 11.96
CA LEU A 180 -8.89 -5.05 12.37
C LEU A 180 -8.88 -5.27 13.88
N THR A 181 -8.28 -6.36 14.33
CA THR A 181 -8.02 -6.56 15.76
C THR A 181 -6.98 -5.57 16.25
N GLU A 182 -6.96 -5.29 17.55
CA GLU A 182 -5.94 -4.44 18.17
C GLU A 182 -4.51 -4.92 17.83
N THR A 183 -4.29 -6.24 17.81
CA THR A 183 -3.01 -6.84 17.43
C THR A 183 -2.61 -6.52 15.99
N GLN A 184 -3.56 -6.56 15.04
CA GLN A 184 -3.29 -6.25 13.63
C GLN A 184 -3.01 -4.76 13.41
N VAL A 185 -3.71 -3.88 14.14
CA VAL A 185 -3.41 -2.44 14.13
C VAL A 185 -2.00 -2.19 14.66
N LYS A 186 -1.65 -2.80 15.81
CA LYS A 186 -0.32 -2.66 16.41
C LYS A 186 0.81 -3.27 15.57
N SER A 187 0.54 -4.31 14.78
CA SER A 187 1.53 -4.92 13.89
C SER A 187 1.71 -4.17 12.57
N CYS A 188 0.94 -3.11 12.33
CA CYS A 188 1.01 -2.28 11.14
C CYS A 188 1.81 -1.00 11.39
N LYS A 189 2.98 -0.86 10.75
CA LYS A 189 3.82 0.36 10.87
C LYS A 189 3.19 1.56 10.18
N HIS A 190 2.51 1.32 9.06
CA HIS A 190 1.87 2.35 8.24
C HIS A 190 0.51 1.86 7.72
N LEU A 191 -0.56 2.45 8.24
CA LEU A 191 -1.93 2.16 7.78
C LEU A 191 -2.43 3.29 6.87
N VAL A 192 -2.93 2.93 5.70
CA VAL A 192 -3.57 3.84 4.75
C VAL A 192 -5.02 3.39 4.56
N LEU A 193 -5.97 4.25 4.84
CA LEU A 193 -7.40 3.97 4.68
C LEU A 193 -8.01 5.01 3.75
N LYS A 194 -8.55 4.56 2.61
CA LYS A 194 -9.15 5.43 1.60
C LYS A 194 -10.60 5.03 1.35
N LYS A 195 -11.53 5.96 1.54
CA LYS A 195 -12.95 5.78 1.27
C LYS A 195 -13.52 7.12 0.81
N GLU A 196 -13.37 7.42 -0.48
CA GLU A 196 -13.70 8.75 -1.04
C GLU A 196 -15.20 8.98 -1.29
N THR A 197 -16.00 7.91 -1.21
CA THR A 197 -17.46 7.98 -1.33
C THR A 197 -18.04 8.78 -0.17
N ILE A 198 -18.89 9.77 -0.49
CA ILE A 198 -19.64 10.55 0.49
C ILE A 198 -21.03 9.91 0.63
N TYR A 199 -21.23 9.18 1.71
CA TYR A 199 -22.48 8.48 2.01
C TYR A 199 -23.53 9.45 2.51
N GLN A 200 -24.49 9.81 1.65
CA GLN A 200 -25.53 10.80 1.93
C GLN A 200 -26.49 10.35 3.05
N GLU A 201 -26.54 9.05 3.35
CA GLU A 201 -27.35 8.47 4.41
C GLU A 201 -26.85 8.79 5.83
N TYR A 202 -25.60 9.27 5.99
CA TYR A 202 -25.12 9.68 7.30
C TYR A 202 -25.82 10.96 7.74
N THR A 203 -26.59 10.86 8.82
CA THR A 203 -27.15 12.01 9.54
C THR A 203 -26.13 12.63 10.49
N VAL A 204 -26.39 13.87 10.90
CA VAL A 204 -25.61 14.59 11.91
C VAL A 204 -25.47 13.72 13.16
N GLY A 205 -24.24 13.43 13.57
CA GLY A 205 -23.92 12.61 14.75
C GLY A 205 -23.55 11.16 14.46
N ASN A 206 -24.16 10.52 13.45
CA ASN A 206 -23.81 9.14 13.07
C ASN A 206 -22.41 9.06 12.45
N GLU A 207 -22.07 10.00 11.55
CA GLU A 207 -20.73 10.10 10.96
C GLU A 207 -19.66 10.29 12.06
N ASN A 208 -19.89 11.24 12.97
CA ASN A 208 -19.00 11.51 14.10
C ASN A 208 -18.83 10.27 15.00
N SER A 209 -19.90 9.51 15.24
CA SER A 209 -19.85 8.30 16.07
C SER A 209 -19.04 7.19 15.39
N ALA A 210 -19.27 6.96 14.09
CA ALA A 210 -18.48 6.02 13.31
C ALA A 210 -16.99 6.38 13.31
N ILE A 211 -16.68 7.68 13.17
CA ILE A 211 -15.31 8.17 13.22
C ILE A 211 -14.66 7.93 14.57
N ARG A 212 -15.37 8.24 15.66
CA ARG A 212 -14.87 8.03 17.02
C ARG A 212 -14.61 6.57 17.34
N ASN A 213 -15.54 5.70 16.93
CA ASN A 213 -15.50 4.28 17.28
C ASN A 213 -14.40 3.51 16.55
N PHE A 214 -13.91 4.02 15.41
CA PHE A 214 -12.90 3.31 14.62
C PHE A 214 -11.63 4.14 14.37
N TYR A 215 -11.71 5.30 13.72
CA TYR A 215 -10.50 6.05 13.35
C TYR A 215 -9.82 6.70 14.56
N CYS A 216 -10.59 7.19 15.53
CA CYS A 216 -10.02 7.89 16.69
C CYS A 216 -9.39 6.95 17.74
N ILE A 217 -9.60 5.63 17.65
CA ILE A 217 -8.98 4.66 18.56
C ILE A 217 -7.64 4.11 18.02
N LEU A 218 -7.32 4.35 16.74
CA LEU A 218 -6.08 3.91 16.09
C LEU A 218 -4.86 4.60 16.72
N SER A 219 -3.82 3.85 17.11
CA SER A 219 -2.63 4.38 17.79
C SER A 219 -1.34 3.63 17.42
N ASN A 220 -0.19 4.24 17.74
CA ASN A 220 1.17 3.69 17.62
C ASN A 220 1.62 3.30 16.21
N MET A 221 1.14 4.02 15.20
CA MET A 221 1.53 3.83 13.79
C MET A 221 1.50 5.13 13.01
N LYS A 222 2.04 5.11 11.79
CA LYS A 222 1.78 6.15 10.79
C LYS A 222 0.41 5.90 10.16
N LEU A 223 -0.47 6.88 10.15
CA LEU A 223 -1.83 6.76 9.62
C LEU A 223 -2.06 7.75 8.47
N GLU A 224 -2.54 7.31 7.31
CA GLU A 224 -3.01 8.16 6.21
C GLU A 224 -4.50 7.86 5.95
N LEU A 225 -5.38 8.79 6.33
CA LEU A 225 -6.81 8.68 6.07
C LEU A 225 -7.20 9.55 4.87
N VAL A 226 -8.04 9.02 3.98
CA VAL A 226 -8.73 9.78 2.93
C VAL A 226 -10.20 9.42 2.99
N LEU A 227 -11.06 10.35 3.37
CA LEU A 227 -12.49 10.09 3.60
C LEU A 227 -13.36 11.10 2.85
N GLY A 228 -14.41 10.61 2.20
CA GLY A 228 -15.56 11.42 1.83
C GLY A 228 -16.39 11.69 3.08
N LEU A 229 -16.56 12.97 3.44
CA LEU A 229 -17.28 13.39 4.63
C LEU A 229 -18.47 14.30 4.28
N ASN A 230 -19.54 14.22 5.08
CA ASN A 230 -20.67 15.16 4.97
C ASN A 230 -20.48 16.38 5.85
N TYR A 231 -19.89 16.23 7.04
CA TYR A 231 -19.84 17.28 8.05
C TYR A 231 -18.41 17.78 8.33
N VAL A 232 -18.25 19.09 8.43
CA VAL A 232 -16.96 19.72 8.77
C VAL A 232 -16.50 19.26 10.16
N GLU A 233 -17.42 19.13 11.11
CA GLU A 233 -17.15 18.69 12.48
C GLU A 233 -16.46 17.31 12.51
N SER A 234 -16.78 16.42 11.58
CA SER A 234 -16.14 15.12 11.42
C SER A 234 -14.65 15.26 11.08
N PHE A 235 -14.31 16.19 10.19
CA PHE A 235 -12.91 16.50 9.89
C PHE A 235 -12.19 17.12 11.10
N ILE A 236 -12.86 18.03 11.82
CA ILE A 236 -12.30 18.65 13.03
C ILE A 236 -12.02 17.60 14.12
N LEU A 237 -12.88 16.58 14.27
CA LEU A 237 -12.61 15.46 15.18
C LEU A 237 -11.34 14.69 14.80
N LEU A 238 -11.08 14.50 13.51
CA LEU A 238 -9.88 13.84 13.01
C LEU A 238 -8.62 14.71 13.15
N CYS A 239 -8.73 16.02 12.98
CA CYS A 239 -7.65 16.98 13.30
C CYS A 239 -7.28 16.92 14.79
N ASN A 240 -8.29 16.90 15.68
CA ASN A 240 -8.07 16.68 17.11
C ASN A 240 -7.32 15.38 17.37
N ARG A 241 -7.65 14.31 16.64
CA ARG A 241 -6.94 13.04 16.78
C ARG A 241 -5.46 13.15 16.40
N LEU A 242 -5.11 13.86 15.33
CA LEU A 242 -3.71 14.09 14.93
C LEU A 242 -2.92 14.90 15.97
N LEU A 243 -3.59 15.82 16.67
CA LEU A 243 -2.97 16.62 17.73
C LEU A 243 -2.63 15.81 18.99
N LEU A 244 -3.17 14.60 19.14
CA LEU A 244 -2.81 13.69 20.23
C LEU A 244 -1.44 13.05 19.97
N ASP A 245 -0.68 12.80 21.05
CA ASP A 245 0.65 12.18 20.93
C ASP A 245 0.62 10.65 20.82
N THR A 246 -0.18 10.15 19.90
CA THR A 246 -0.44 8.71 19.77
C THR A 246 -0.26 8.19 18.35
N LEU A 247 -0.07 9.08 17.39
CA LEU A 247 0.22 8.77 15.98
C LEU A 247 1.60 9.30 15.61
N HIS A 248 2.28 8.62 14.69
CA HIS A 248 3.61 9.04 14.23
C HIS A 248 3.56 10.32 13.39
N ILE A 249 4.68 11.06 13.36
CA ILE A 249 4.89 12.19 12.44
C ILE A 249 4.69 11.71 10.99
N GLY A 250 4.09 12.57 10.17
CA GLY A 250 3.70 12.24 8.80
C GLY A 250 2.34 11.54 8.70
N SER A 251 1.67 11.28 9.83
CA SER A 251 0.26 10.88 9.80
C SER A 251 -0.59 12.02 9.25
N SER A 252 -1.60 11.69 8.44
CA SER A 252 -2.43 12.65 7.74
C SER A 252 -3.88 12.22 7.64
N VAL A 253 -4.74 13.22 7.50
CA VAL A 253 -6.17 13.06 7.26
C VAL A 253 -6.56 13.99 6.12
N THR A 254 -7.14 13.41 5.08
CA THR A 254 -7.72 14.13 3.95
C THR A 254 -9.23 13.94 3.97
N ALA A 255 -9.97 15.05 4.04
CA ALA A 255 -11.42 15.07 3.97
C ALA A 255 -11.87 15.63 2.63
N ILE A 256 -12.79 14.93 1.96
CA ILE A 256 -13.40 15.30 0.68
C ILE A 256 -14.88 15.62 0.92
N PHE A 257 -15.34 16.76 0.43
CA PHE A 257 -16.70 17.27 0.63
C PHE A 257 -17.37 17.61 -0.70
N ILE A 258 -18.70 17.66 -0.72
CA ILE A 258 -19.47 18.35 -1.77
C ILE A 258 -19.46 19.86 -1.44
N LYS A 259 -19.30 20.73 -2.45
CA LYS A 259 -19.13 22.21 -2.34
C LYS A 259 -20.03 22.90 -1.28
N GLU A 260 -19.47 24.00 -0.74
CA GLU A 260 -19.88 24.84 0.43
C GLU A 260 -19.28 24.58 1.85
N PRO A 261 -18.18 23.82 2.06
CA PRO A 261 -17.54 23.71 3.38
C PRO A 261 -16.44 24.76 3.66
N LEU A 262 -15.86 25.43 2.65
CA LEU A 262 -14.60 26.18 2.84
C LEU A 262 -14.65 27.26 3.92
N LEU A 263 -15.72 28.08 3.95
CA LEU A 263 -15.91 29.08 5.01
C LEU A 263 -16.13 28.42 6.38
N ASN A 264 -16.77 27.26 6.41
CA ASN A 264 -17.07 26.52 7.64
C ASN A 264 -15.82 25.83 8.21
N VAL A 265 -14.96 25.21 7.39
CA VAL A 265 -13.73 24.55 7.88
C VAL A 265 -12.82 25.54 8.57
N TRP A 266 -12.49 26.67 7.91
CA TRP A 266 -11.60 27.66 8.50
C TRP A 266 -12.20 28.30 9.75
N ARG A 267 -13.48 28.69 9.70
CA ARG A 267 -14.17 29.27 10.86
C ARG A 267 -14.17 28.30 12.05
N THR A 268 -14.61 27.07 11.84
CA THR A 268 -14.70 26.07 12.91
C THR A 268 -13.33 25.64 13.44
N LEU A 269 -12.29 25.61 12.59
CA LEU A 269 -10.91 25.44 13.06
C LEU A 269 -10.56 26.59 14.01
N LEU A 270 -10.71 27.84 13.60
CA LEU A 270 -10.33 28.98 14.44
C LEU A 270 -11.12 29.06 15.74
N GLU A 271 -12.44 28.91 15.69
CA GLU A 271 -13.29 28.94 16.88
C GLU A 271 -12.91 27.86 17.89
N ARG A 272 -12.51 26.67 17.42
CA ARG A 272 -12.20 25.54 18.30
C ARG A 272 -10.75 25.54 18.79
N TYR A 273 -9.87 26.20 18.05
CA TYR A 273 -8.42 26.19 18.25
C TYR A 273 -7.87 27.57 18.58
N GLU A 274 -8.70 28.53 18.98
CA GLU A 274 -8.29 29.89 19.39
C GLU A 274 -7.28 29.84 20.55
N ASP A 275 -7.41 28.86 21.45
CA ASP A 275 -6.48 28.62 22.55
C ASP A 275 -5.14 28.00 22.08
N SER A 276 -5.13 27.34 20.93
CA SER A 276 -3.89 26.94 20.26
C SER A 276 -3.39 28.05 19.35
N ARG A 277 -2.08 28.09 19.06
CA ARG A 277 -1.50 29.11 18.17
C ARG A 277 -1.84 28.83 16.70
N GLY A 278 -3.14 28.84 16.38
CA GLY A 278 -3.68 28.80 15.02
C GLY A 278 -3.17 29.98 14.21
N THR A 279 -2.07 29.82 13.47
CA THR A 279 -1.61 30.86 12.54
C THR A 279 -2.09 30.55 11.13
N PHE A 280 -2.65 31.55 10.45
CA PHE A 280 -2.81 31.50 9.00
C PHE A 280 -1.53 31.92 8.31
N MET A 281 -1.07 31.09 7.38
CA MET A 281 -0.04 31.47 6.43
C MET A 281 -0.65 31.49 5.03
N GLY A 282 -0.43 32.61 4.32
CA GLY A 282 -0.78 32.74 2.90
C GLY A 282 -1.17 34.15 2.47
N SER A 283 -0.75 34.54 1.26
CA SER A 283 -1.32 35.65 0.49
C SER A 283 -2.19 35.07 -0.64
N GLY A 284 -3.43 35.55 -0.77
CA GLY A 284 -4.36 35.10 -1.83
C GLY A 284 -5.17 33.84 -1.52
N HIS A 285 -5.35 32.96 -2.51
CA HIS A 285 -6.26 31.80 -2.44
C HIS A 285 -5.74 30.58 -1.65
N ARG A 286 -4.50 30.61 -1.16
CA ARG A 286 -3.89 29.45 -0.50
C ARG A 286 -3.78 29.70 0.99
N LYS A 287 -4.69 29.13 1.76
CA LYS A 287 -4.72 29.22 3.21
C LYS A 287 -4.15 27.93 3.81
N CYS A 288 -3.19 28.09 4.70
CA CYS A 288 -2.73 27.04 5.60
C CYS A 288 -2.98 27.49 7.04
N ALA A 289 -3.56 26.63 7.87
CA ALA A 289 -3.65 26.85 9.31
C ALA A 289 -2.69 25.88 10.01
N ILE A 290 -1.88 26.39 10.94
CA ILE A 290 -1.04 25.57 11.80
C ILE A 290 -1.70 25.45 13.16
N LEU A 291 -2.11 24.24 13.53
CA LEU A 291 -2.63 23.93 14.86
C LEU A 291 -1.48 23.45 15.74
N SER A 292 -1.39 23.95 16.98
CA SER A 292 -0.30 23.60 17.91
C SER A 292 -0.80 23.29 19.32
N THR A 293 -0.34 22.22 19.94
CA THR A 293 -0.59 21.96 21.37
C THR A 293 0.55 22.46 22.25
N ASP A 294 0.32 22.59 23.56
CA ASP A 294 1.35 22.93 24.56
C ASP A 294 2.50 21.91 24.59
N ASN A 295 2.23 20.67 24.19
CA ASN A 295 3.23 19.61 24.07
C ASN A 295 4.06 19.70 22.77
N ASN A 296 4.03 20.84 22.07
CA ASN A 296 4.72 21.07 20.81
C ASN A 296 4.35 20.05 19.72
N ILE A 297 3.10 19.64 19.63
CA ILE A 297 2.60 18.88 18.46
C ILE A 297 2.03 19.87 17.48
N LYS A 298 2.51 19.84 16.23
CA LYS A 298 2.05 20.71 15.14
C LYS A 298 1.28 19.91 14.11
N VAL A 299 0.11 20.40 13.72
CA VAL A 299 -0.68 19.87 12.60
C VAL A 299 -0.91 21.01 11.60
N ALA A 300 -0.42 20.84 10.37
CA ALA A 300 -0.72 21.77 9.28
C ALA A 300 -1.99 21.33 8.57
N VAL A 301 -2.94 22.25 8.39
CA VAL A 301 -4.17 22.05 7.65
C VAL A 301 -4.17 22.95 6.43
N PHE A 302 -4.33 22.37 5.24
CA PHE A 302 -4.37 23.11 3.99
C PHE A 302 -5.48 22.60 3.07
N GLU A 303 -5.98 23.50 2.23
CA GLU A 303 -6.85 23.15 1.11
C GLU A 303 -6.03 22.46 0.01
N ASN A 304 -6.50 21.32 -0.47
CA ASN A 304 -5.86 20.65 -1.60
C ASN A 304 -6.32 21.28 -2.91
N TYR A 305 -5.36 21.54 -3.80
CA TYR A 305 -5.67 21.98 -5.14
C TYR A 305 -6.22 20.82 -5.97
N PHE A 306 -7.52 20.83 -6.23
CA PHE A 306 -8.04 20.24 -7.45
C PHE A 306 -8.12 21.36 -8.49
N GLY A 307 -7.73 21.08 -9.73
CA GLY A 307 -7.91 22.03 -10.83
C GLY A 307 -9.37 22.49 -10.97
N LYS A 308 -9.64 23.39 -11.93
CA LYS A 308 -11.00 23.90 -12.23
C LYS A 308 -12.05 22.80 -12.46
N ASP A 309 -11.62 21.58 -12.76
CA ASP A 309 -12.45 20.40 -13.04
C ASP A 309 -12.75 19.55 -11.78
N SER A 310 -12.75 20.14 -10.57
CA SER A 310 -13.27 19.43 -9.41
C SER A 310 -14.77 19.24 -9.61
N ASN A 311 -15.20 17.99 -9.82
CA ASN A 311 -16.59 17.54 -10.03
C ASN A 311 -17.51 17.89 -8.84
N GLY A 312 -17.67 19.17 -8.50
CA GLY A 312 -18.42 19.64 -7.33
C GLY A 312 -17.78 19.31 -5.98
N LYS A 313 -16.48 18.99 -5.92
CA LYS A 313 -15.80 18.57 -4.68
C LYS A 313 -14.70 19.52 -4.23
N GLU A 314 -14.55 19.64 -2.91
CA GLU A 314 -13.44 20.31 -2.23
C GLU A 314 -12.72 19.30 -1.32
N SER A 315 -11.43 19.50 -1.03
CA SER A 315 -10.79 18.70 0.01
C SER A 315 -9.74 19.45 0.80
N PHE A 316 -9.56 18.99 2.04
CA PHE A 316 -8.62 19.55 3.00
C PHE A 316 -7.76 18.43 3.54
N THR A 317 -6.47 18.70 3.70
CA THR A 317 -5.54 17.75 4.31
C THR A 317 -4.94 18.35 5.56
N ALA A 318 -5.02 17.60 6.65
CA ALA A 318 -4.31 17.83 7.89
C ALA A 318 -3.12 16.86 7.99
N ILE A 319 -1.92 17.36 8.33
CA ILE A 319 -0.70 16.55 8.45
C ILE A 319 -0.02 16.83 9.78
N LYS A 320 0.28 15.78 10.56
CA LYS A 320 1.11 15.86 11.76
C LYS A 320 2.57 16.06 11.38
N MET A 321 3.16 17.16 11.83
CA MET A 321 4.51 17.57 11.46
C MET A 321 5.50 17.39 12.61
N ASN A 322 6.79 17.38 12.27
CA ASN A 322 7.86 17.52 13.26
C ASN A 322 8.05 19.00 13.64
N ASN A 323 8.71 19.25 14.76
CA ASN A 323 8.98 20.60 15.26
C ASN A 323 9.98 21.39 14.42
N ASN A 324 10.88 20.71 13.71
CA ASN A 324 11.95 21.32 12.91
C ASN A 324 11.47 22.04 11.64
N VAL A 325 10.17 22.23 11.45
CA VAL A 325 9.68 23.15 10.41
C VAL A 325 9.95 24.57 10.92
N GLU A 326 11.09 25.11 10.53
CA GLU A 326 11.38 26.55 10.59
C GLU A 326 10.40 27.23 9.62
N PHE A 327 9.61 28.16 10.16
CA PHE A 327 8.77 29.01 9.33
C PHE A 327 9.63 30.18 8.89
N ASP A 328 9.97 30.26 7.60
CA ASP A 328 10.40 31.51 7.02
C ASP A 328 9.24 32.50 7.20
N ALA A 329 9.46 33.49 8.07
CA ALA A 329 8.49 34.54 8.40
C ALA A 329 8.29 35.52 7.25
#